data_AF-A0A1F5BY24-F1
#
_entry.id   AF-A0A1F5BY24-F1
#
_cell.length_a   1.000
_cell.length_b   1.000
_cell.length_c   1.000
_cell.angle_alpha   90.00
_cell.angle_beta   90.00
_cell.angle_gamma   90.00
#
_symmetry.space_group_name_H-M   'P 1'
#
loop_
_entity.id
_entity.type
_entity.pdbx_description
1 polymer ?
#
loop_
_entity_poly.entity_id
_entity_poly.type
_entity_poly.pdbx_seq_one_letter_code
_entity_poly.pdbx_strand_id
1 'polypeptide(L)'
;MQLAKNFGYYLGFVAASALFLVVEHFTHIEFFLHVAAIPLEVLVAVFIVEKMLQRRETKERRRQLMFIKSHMFRTDMRGLFIANFRGLKNPAITMHQIKEASLEDLRTMRREAEAIEYRSPEAMEEIIREYVKAQPVWTSFMERAITYNFENIFLDMIYILHFINDVKAFKERYPDRLFIHEAERNERLMTKVRKVLNDGVQKFLDYAVELKEKQPRVFVDLMTDYEISDRMHLPRS
;
A
#
# COMPACT_ATOMS: atom_id res chain seq x y z
N MET A 1 9.04 -18.92 -2.60
CA MET A 1 8.46 -20.12 -3.26
C MET A 1 9.40 -20.81 -4.27
N GLN A 2 10.51 -20.20 -4.71
CA GLN A 2 11.51 -20.84 -5.61
C GLN A 2 12.47 -21.84 -4.90
N LEU A 3 12.83 -21.61 -3.64
CA LEU A 3 13.70 -22.51 -2.85
C LEU A 3 13.18 -23.95 -2.77
N ALA A 4 11.85 -24.13 -2.68
CA ALA A 4 11.23 -25.45 -2.65
C ALA A 4 11.24 -26.15 -4.02
N LYS A 5 11.23 -25.39 -5.13
CA LYS A 5 11.28 -25.92 -6.50
C LYS A 5 12.67 -26.40 -6.89
N ASN A 6 13.72 -25.78 -6.36
CA ASN A 6 15.12 -26.10 -6.68
C ASN A 6 15.80 -26.97 -5.64
N PHE A 7 15.06 -27.44 -4.63
CA PHE A 7 15.59 -28.24 -3.52
C PHE A 7 16.37 -29.47 -3.98
N GLY A 8 15.89 -30.16 -5.02
CA GLY A 8 16.57 -31.31 -5.60
C GLY A 8 17.95 -30.98 -6.20
N TYR A 9 18.10 -29.80 -6.83
CA TYR A 9 19.40 -29.37 -7.36
C TYR A 9 20.36 -29.00 -6.23
N TYR A 10 19.90 -28.30 -5.19
CA TYR A 10 20.74 -27.99 -4.03
C TYR A 10 21.19 -29.26 -3.30
N LEU A 11 20.28 -30.22 -3.10
CA LEU A 11 20.59 -31.51 -2.51
C LEU A 11 21.60 -32.29 -3.38
N GLY A 12 21.42 -32.24 -4.71
CA GLY A 12 22.33 -32.86 -5.68
C GLY A 12 23.74 -32.29 -5.64
N PHE A 13 23.90 -30.96 -5.57
CA PHE A 13 25.23 -30.32 -5.47
C PHE A 13 25.91 -30.62 -4.13
N VAL A 14 25.16 -30.61 -3.02
CA VAL A 14 25.70 -30.99 -1.69
C VAL A 14 26.10 -32.46 -1.68
N ALA A 15 25.27 -33.34 -2.24
CA ALA A 15 25.57 -34.76 -2.35
C ALA A 15 26.79 -35.04 -3.25
N ALA A 16 26.94 -34.29 -4.35
CA ALA A 16 28.10 -34.38 -5.23
C ALA A 16 29.39 -33.94 -4.51
N SER A 17 29.36 -32.81 -3.80
CA SER A 17 30.51 -32.40 -2.96
C SER A 17 30.85 -33.42 -1.89
N ALA A 18 29.85 -33.96 -1.18
CA ALA A 18 30.07 -34.97 -0.16
C ALA A 18 30.67 -36.26 -0.76
N LEU A 19 30.19 -36.68 -1.94
CA LEU A 19 30.74 -37.83 -2.66
C LEU A 19 32.21 -37.59 -3.03
N PHE A 20 32.57 -36.42 -3.55
CA PHE A 20 33.96 -36.11 -3.89
C PHE A 20 34.86 -36.04 -2.66
N LEU A 21 34.37 -35.53 -1.53
CA LEU A 21 35.10 -35.57 -0.25
C LEU A 21 35.29 -37.01 0.26
N VAL A 22 34.29 -37.88 0.10
CA VAL A 22 34.42 -39.30 0.46
C VAL A 22 35.44 -40.01 -0.43
N VAL A 23 35.42 -39.74 -1.74
CA VAL A 23 36.40 -40.30 -2.68
C VAL A 23 37.81 -39.80 -2.36
N GLU A 24 37.98 -38.51 -2.06
CA GLU A 24 39.25 -37.95 -1.61
C GLU A 24 39.75 -38.67 -0.34
N HIS A 25 38.88 -38.82 0.67
CA HIS A 25 39.23 -39.48 1.93
C HIS A 25 39.77 -40.91 1.73
N PHE A 26 39.22 -41.66 0.78
CA PHE A 26 39.64 -43.03 0.50
C PHE A 26 40.83 -43.13 -0.47
N THR A 27 41.03 -42.14 -1.35
CA THR A 27 42.04 -42.21 -2.42
C THR A 27 43.26 -41.33 -2.16
N HIS A 28 43.17 -40.36 -1.25
CA HIS A 28 44.16 -39.32 -0.97
C HIS A 28 44.58 -38.50 -2.21
N ILE A 29 43.75 -38.50 -3.26
CA ILE A 29 44.00 -37.71 -4.46
C ILE A 29 43.42 -36.30 -4.23
N GLU A 30 44.29 -35.33 -3.95
CA GLU A 30 43.94 -33.93 -3.64
C GLU A 30 43.05 -33.26 -4.73
N PHE A 31 43.11 -33.76 -5.97
CA PHE A 31 42.23 -33.31 -7.06
C PHE A 31 40.76 -33.37 -6.66
N PHE A 32 40.31 -34.40 -5.95
CA PHE A 32 38.90 -34.55 -5.56
C PHE A 32 38.46 -33.53 -4.51
N LEU A 33 39.37 -33.02 -3.68
CA LEU A 33 39.09 -31.90 -2.78
C LEU A 33 38.72 -30.63 -3.58
N HIS A 34 39.46 -30.37 -4.67
CA HIS A 34 39.20 -29.22 -5.53
C HIS A 34 37.89 -29.39 -6.30
N VAL A 35 37.61 -30.60 -6.79
CA VAL A 35 36.34 -30.92 -7.45
C VAL A 35 35.16 -30.83 -6.48
N ALA A 36 35.35 -31.17 -5.20
CA ALA A 36 34.32 -31.02 -4.17
C ALA A 36 33.95 -29.55 -3.89
N ALA A 37 34.89 -28.63 -4.07
CA ALA A 37 34.65 -27.19 -3.88
C ALA A 37 33.79 -26.57 -5.00
N ILE A 38 33.92 -27.05 -6.24
CA ILE A 38 33.22 -26.49 -7.42
C ILE A 38 31.69 -26.46 -7.24
N PRO A 39 30.98 -27.54 -6.84
CA PRO A 39 29.56 -27.49 -6.54
C PRO A 39 29.18 -26.47 -5.45
N LEU A 40 30.02 -26.32 -4.42
CA LEU A 40 29.77 -25.39 -3.32
C LEU A 40 29.91 -23.94 -3.78
N GLU A 41 30.92 -23.63 -4.59
CA GLU A 41 31.11 -22.30 -5.18
C GLU A 41 29.94 -21.92 -6.08
N VAL A 42 29.46 -22.86 -6.91
CA VAL A 42 28.27 -22.65 -7.75
C VAL A 42 27.03 -22.39 -6.89
N LEU A 43 26.82 -23.11 -5.79
CA LEU A 43 25.72 -22.86 -4.86
C LEU A 43 25.78 -21.45 -4.26
N VAL A 44 26.96 -21.01 -3.84
CA VAL A 44 27.16 -19.65 -3.30
C VAL A 44 26.86 -18.59 -4.35
N ALA A 45 27.35 -18.76 -5.57
CA ALA A 45 27.09 -17.83 -6.68
C ALA A 45 25.60 -17.73 -7.01
N VAL A 46 24.91 -18.87 -7.16
CA VAL A 46 23.46 -18.92 -7.43
C VAL A 46 22.68 -18.24 -6.31
N PHE A 47 23.00 -18.53 -5.04
CA PHE A 47 22.31 -17.92 -3.90
C PHE A 47 22.50 -16.39 -3.86
N ILE A 48 23.71 -15.89 -4.14
CA ILE A 48 23.99 -14.45 -4.21
C ILE A 48 23.20 -13.81 -5.35
N VAL A 49 23.22 -14.40 -6.55
CA VAL A 49 22.52 -13.89 -7.73
C VAL A 49 21.00 -13.89 -7.50
N GLU A 50 20.43 -14.97 -6.97
CA GLU A 50 19.00 -15.04 -6.63
C GLU A 50 18.62 -13.95 -5.61
N LYS A 51 19.42 -13.78 -4.56
CA LYS A 51 19.17 -12.75 -3.53
C LYS A 51 19.30 -11.33 -4.09
N MET A 52 20.25 -11.10 -5.00
CA MET A 52 20.40 -9.82 -5.70
C MET A 52 19.22 -9.55 -6.64
N LEU A 53 18.78 -10.55 -7.41
CA LEU A 53 17.63 -10.45 -8.31
C LEU A 53 16.35 -10.17 -7.53
N GLN A 54 16.11 -10.90 -6.43
CA GLN A 54 14.96 -10.65 -5.54
C GLN A 54 14.97 -9.23 -4.97
N ARG A 55 16.14 -8.74 -4.51
CA ARG A 55 16.28 -7.36 -4.02
C ARG A 55 15.99 -6.33 -5.11
N ARG A 56 16.50 -6.56 -6.31
CA ARG A 56 16.28 -5.68 -7.47
C ARG A 56 14.81 -5.67 -7.88
N GLU A 57 14.19 -6.84 -8.01
CA GLU A 57 12.77 -7.01 -8.33
C GLU A 57 11.90 -6.30 -7.29
N THR A 58 12.19 -6.48 -6.00
CA THR A 58 11.49 -5.78 -4.91
C THR A 58 11.65 -4.26 -5.00
N LYS A 59 12.84 -3.77 -5.33
CA LYS A 59 13.12 -2.33 -5.49
C LYS A 59 12.39 -1.74 -6.69
N GLU A 60 12.41 -2.43 -7.83
CA GLU A 60 11.72 -2.02 -9.06
C GLU A 60 10.21 -2.03 -8.86
N ARG A 61 9.65 -3.08 -8.25
CA ARG A 61 8.23 -3.17 -7.85
C ARG A 61 7.81 -2.04 -6.92
N ARG A 62 8.60 -1.75 -5.87
CA ARG A 62 8.33 -0.62 -4.95
C ARG A 62 8.34 0.72 -5.70
N ARG A 63 9.26 0.91 -6.65
CA ARG A 63 9.34 2.13 -7.46
C ARG A 63 8.12 2.26 -8.40
N GLN A 64 7.71 1.18 -9.07
CA GLN A 64 6.50 1.15 -9.90
C GLN A 64 5.25 1.49 -9.08
N LEU A 65 5.10 0.86 -7.91
CA LEU A 65 4.00 1.14 -7.00
C LEU A 65 3.96 2.62 -6.59
N MET A 66 5.13 3.19 -6.28
CA MET A 66 5.23 4.60 -5.93
C MET A 66 4.73 5.51 -7.05
N PHE A 67 5.12 5.27 -8.31
CA PHE A 67 4.62 6.05 -9.44
C PHE A 67 3.11 5.91 -9.66
N ILE A 68 2.57 4.70 -9.53
CA ILE A 68 1.13 4.45 -9.64
C ILE A 68 0.38 5.21 -8.54
N LYS A 69 0.84 5.11 -7.28
CA LYS A 69 0.30 5.87 -6.15
C LYS A 69 0.38 7.37 -6.41
N SER A 70 1.54 7.90 -6.81
CA SER A 70 1.72 9.33 -7.07
C SER A 70 0.74 9.85 -8.12
N HIS A 71 0.53 9.12 -9.22
CA HIS A 71 -0.42 9.52 -10.24
C HIS A 71 -1.85 9.54 -9.71
N MET A 72 -2.29 8.44 -9.11
CA MET A 72 -3.68 8.30 -8.65
C MET A 72 -4.05 9.23 -7.48
N PHE A 73 -3.14 9.40 -6.52
CA PHE A 73 -3.33 10.32 -5.40
C PHE A 73 -3.34 11.76 -5.90
N ARG A 74 -2.58 12.09 -6.95
CA ARG A 74 -2.54 13.45 -7.48
C ARG A 74 -3.80 13.80 -8.26
N THR A 75 -4.37 12.91 -9.06
CA THR A 75 -5.50 13.25 -9.95
C THR A 75 -6.84 12.84 -9.36
N ASP A 76 -7.11 11.55 -9.28
CA ASP A 76 -8.48 11.05 -9.25
C ASP A 76 -9.02 10.82 -7.83
N MET A 77 -8.11 10.65 -6.85
CA MET A 77 -8.49 10.50 -5.43
C MET A 77 -8.42 11.82 -4.64
N ARG A 78 -8.18 12.95 -5.31
CA ARG A 78 -7.98 14.23 -4.62
C ARG A 78 -9.21 14.68 -3.85
N GLY A 79 -10.39 14.62 -4.47
CA GLY A 79 -11.67 14.98 -3.85
C GLY A 79 -11.97 14.13 -2.61
N LEU A 80 -11.70 12.82 -2.70
CA LEU A 80 -11.82 11.87 -1.60
C LEU A 80 -11.04 12.29 -0.36
N PHE A 81 -9.72 12.52 -0.49
CA PHE A 81 -8.91 12.85 0.67
C PHE A 81 -9.23 14.25 1.19
N ILE A 82 -9.50 15.23 0.33
CA ILE A 82 -9.96 16.56 0.77
C ILE A 82 -11.23 16.45 1.60
N ALA A 83 -12.24 15.72 1.12
CA ALA A 83 -13.48 15.50 1.86
C ALA A 83 -13.22 14.80 3.19
N ASN A 84 -12.34 13.79 3.19
CA ASN A 84 -12.01 13.01 4.39
C ASN A 84 -11.37 13.89 5.48
N PHE A 85 -10.35 14.68 5.14
CA PHE A 85 -9.70 15.60 6.08
C PHE A 85 -10.64 16.74 6.53
N ARG A 86 -11.48 17.28 5.63
CA ARG A 86 -12.51 18.27 6.02
C ARG A 86 -13.54 17.72 6.99
N GLY A 87 -13.86 16.44 6.88
CA GLY A 87 -14.81 15.77 7.76
C GLY A 87 -14.28 15.55 9.19
N LEU A 88 -12.98 15.72 9.43
CA LEU A 88 -12.37 15.49 10.74
C LEU A 88 -12.77 16.55 11.76
N LYS A 89 -13.16 16.08 12.94
CA LYS A 89 -13.30 16.88 14.17
C LYS A 89 -12.02 16.78 14.99
N ASN A 90 -11.50 15.57 15.18
CA ASN A 90 -10.28 15.30 15.93
C ASN A 90 -9.52 14.10 15.31
N PRO A 91 -8.20 14.19 15.10
CA PRO A 91 -7.40 15.41 15.10
C PRO A 91 -7.82 16.35 13.95
N ALA A 92 -7.81 17.65 14.20
CA ALA A 92 -8.15 18.67 13.20
C ALA A 92 -6.97 18.91 12.25
N ILE A 93 -6.76 17.98 11.32
CA ILE A 93 -5.68 18.02 10.33
C ILE A 93 -6.19 18.60 9.00
N THR A 94 -5.49 19.61 8.50
CA THR A 94 -5.77 20.26 7.21
C THR A 94 -4.66 20.01 6.18
N MET A 95 -4.97 20.17 4.89
CA MET A 95 -3.98 20.06 3.81
C MET A 95 -2.82 21.05 3.97
N HIS A 96 -3.11 22.26 4.45
CA HIS A 96 -2.09 23.27 4.75
C HIS A 96 -1.14 22.81 5.87
N GLN A 97 -1.68 22.27 6.97
CA GLN A 97 -0.85 21.74 8.06
C GLN A 97 0.04 20.60 7.59
N ILE A 98 -0.47 19.66 6.78
CA ILE A 98 0.33 18.56 6.23
C ILE A 98 1.48 19.11 5.38
N LYS A 99 1.22 20.09 4.51
CA LYS A 99 2.23 20.69 3.63
C LYS A 99 3.41 21.29 4.42
N GLU A 100 3.10 22.10 5.44
CA GLU A 100 4.09 22.85 6.21
C GLU A 100 4.76 22.03 7.33
N ALA A 101 4.13 20.93 7.78
CA ALA A 101 4.62 20.07 8.86
C ALA A 101 6.04 19.55 8.64
N SER A 102 6.88 19.50 9.67
CA SER A 102 8.15 18.76 9.59
C SER A 102 7.91 17.25 9.42
N LEU A 103 8.95 16.47 9.14
CA LEU A 103 8.81 15.01 9.07
C LEU A 103 8.33 14.41 10.40
N GLU A 104 8.76 14.97 11.53
CA GLU A 104 8.33 14.50 12.86
C GLU A 104 6.89 14.93 13.18
N ASP A 105 6.47 16.11 12.74
CA ASP A 105 5.09 16.56 12.87
C ASP A 105 4.15 15.66 12.05
N LEU A 106 4.53 15.27 10.83
CA LEU A 106 3.75 14.32 10.03
C LEU A 106 3.64 12.94 10.69
N ARG A 107 4.72 12.46 11.33
CA ARG A 107 4.68 11.21 12.10
C ARG A 107 3.76 11.34 13.31
N THR A 108 3.73 12.50 13.94
CA THR A 108 2.82 12.79 15.06
C THR A 108 1.36 12.82 14.60
N MET A 109 1.04 13.56 13.53
CA MET A 109 -0.28 13.57 12.90
C MET A 109 -0.74 12.16 12.54
N ARG A 110 0.17 11.32 12.02
CA ARG A 110 -0.14 9.92 11.71
C ARG A 110 -0.48 9.09 12.95
N ARG A 111 0.23 9.27 14.06
CA ARG A 111 -0.08 8.61 15.34
C ARG A 111 -1.44 9.07 15.88
N GLU A 112 -1.70 10.36 15.86
CA GLU A 112 -2.98 10.93 16.30
C GLU A 112 -4.16 10.41 15.46
N ALA A 113 -3.95 10.16 14.17
CA ALA A 113 -4.94 9.57 13.27
C ALA A 113 -5.30 8.09 13.58
N GLU A 114 -4.71 7.47 14.61
CA GLU A 114 -5.20 6.19 15.15
C GLU A 114 -6.57 6.33 15.83
N ALA A 115 -6.88 7.52 16.38
CA ALA A 115 -8.12 7.82 17.07
C ALA A 115 -8.85 9.00 16.42
N ILE A 116 -9.52 8.74 15.29
CA ILE A 116 -10.25 9.74 14.52
C ILE A 116 -11.71 9.88 14.99
N GLU A 117 -12.15 11.11 15.13
CA GLU A 117 -13.56 11.51 15.24
C GLU A 117 -13.95 12.39 14.05
N TYR A 118 -15.09 12.07 13.44
CA TYR A 118 -15.72 12.88 12.39
C TYR A 118 -16.68 13.91 12.98
N ARG A 119 -16.88 15.03 12.26
CA ARG A 119 -17.71 16.16 12.70
C ARG A 119 -19.19 15.80 12.87
N SER A 120 -19.72 15.02 11.92
CA SER A 120 -21.10 14.56 11.95
C SER A 120 -21.29 13.35 11.02
N PRO A 121 -22.40 12.62 11.13
CA PRO A 121 -22.77 11.58 10.17
C PRO A 121 -22.84 12.12 8.74
N GLU A 122 -23.38 13.32 8.52
CA GLU A 122 -23.49 13.94 7.20
C GLU A 122 -22.11 14.24 6.61
N ALA A 123 -21.13 14.65 7.43
CA ALA A 123 -19.76 14.79 6.97
C ALA A 123 -19.17 13.44 6.51
N MET A 124 -19.51 12.34 7.19
CA MET A 124 -19.12 11.00 6.76
C MET A 124 -19.81 10.59 5.45
N GLU A 125 -21.10 10.91 5.28
CA GLU A 125 -21.83 10.66 4.03
C GLU A 125 -21.16 11.35 2.83
N GLU A 126 -20.70 12.59 2.97
CA GLU A 126 -19.99 13.29 1.89
C GLU A 126 -18.70 12.58 1.50
N ILE A 127 -17.96 12.04 2.48
CA ILE A 127 -16.76 11.22 2.21
C ILE A 127 -17.13 9.93 1.49
N ILE A 128 -18.21 9.26 1.92
CA ILE A 128 -18.72 8.03 1.29
C ILE A 128 -19.11 8.29 -0.17
N ARG A 129 -19.73 9.44 -0.48
CA ARG A 129 -20.03 9.82 -1.87
C ARG A 129 -18.77 9.94 -2.70
N GLU A 130 -17.69 10.51 -2.16
CA GLU A 130 -16.41 10.58 -2.86
C GLU A 130 -15.78 9.18 -3.08
N TYR A 131 -15.93 8.25 -2.12
CA TYR A 131 -15.53 6.84 -2.33
C TYR A 131 -16.28 6.22 -3.51
N VAL A 132 -17.59 6.44 -3.61
CA VAL A 132 -18.42 5.93 -4.71
C VAL A 132 -18.01 6.56 -6.04
N LYS A 133 -17.77 7.88 -6.09
CA LYS A 133 -17.28 8.57 -7.30
C LYS A 133 -15.93 8.02 -7.76
N ALA A 134 -15.04 7.70 -6.82
CA ALA A 134 -13.73 7.14 -7.08
C ALA A 134 -13.73 5.64 -7.46
N GLN A 135 -14.89 4.98 -7.58
CA GLN A 135 -14.97 3.55 -7.93
C GLN A 135 -14.11 3.14 -9.14
N PRO A 136 -14.11 3.85 -10.29
CA PRO A 136 -13.29 3.47 -11.44
C PRO A 136 -11.79 3.43 -11.13
N VAL A 137 -11.35 4.31 -10.24
CA VAL A 137 -9.96 4.44 -9.80
C VAL A 137 -9.56 3.22 -8.96
N TRP A 138 -10.42 2.83 -8.02
CA TRP A 138 -10.23 1.64 -7.19
C TRP A 138 -10.19 0.36 -8.03
N THR A 139 -11.07 0.24 -9.03
CA THR A 139 -11.05 -0.90 -9.97
C THR A 139 -9.75 -0.94 -10.77
N SER A 140 -9.34 0.19 -11.36
CA SER A 140 -8.07 0.25 -12.12
C SER A 140 -6.87 -0.08 -11.22
N PHE A 141 -6.88 0.31 -9.95
CA PHE A 141 -5.81 -0.02 -9.03
C PHE A 141 -5.78 -1.50 -8.68
N MET A 142 -6.95 -2.12 -8.49
CA MET A 142 -7.06 -3.56 -8.26
C MET A 142 -6.51 -4.34 -9.46
N GLU A 143 -6.87 -3.96 -10.68
CA GLU A 143 -6.34 -4.58 -11.91
C GLU A 143 -4.81 -4.48 -11.98
N ARG A 144 -4.25 -3.29 -11.73
CA ARG A 144 -2.80 -3.08 -11.68
C ARG A 144 -2.16 -3.88 -10.55
N ALA A 145 -2.78 -3.97 -9.38
CA ALA A 145 -2.28 -4.76 -8.25
C ALA A 145 -2.20 -6.25 -8.60
N ILE A 146 -3.16 -6.79 -9.35
CA ILE A 146 -3.09 -8.15 -9.91
C ILE A 146 -1.93 -8.26 -10.90
N THR A 147 -1.84 -7.34 -11.87
CA THR A 147 -0.80 -7.37 -12.92
C THR A 147 0.62 -7.36 -12.34
N TYR A 148 0.86 -6.60 -11.28
CA TYR A 148 2.17 -6.43 -10.66
C TYR A 148 2.40 -7.29 -9.40
N ASN A 149 1.46 -8.19 -9.07
CA ASN A 149 1.45 -9.06 -7.90
C ASN A 149 1.63 -8.34 -6.55
N PHE A 150 0.87 -7.26 -6.34
CA PHE A 150 0.80 -6.53 -5.06
C PHE A 150 -0.27 -7.13 -4.14
N GLU A 151 -0.05 -8.36 -3.65
CA GLU A 151 -1.04 -9.16 -2.89
C GLU A 151 -1.72 -8.41 -1.73
N ASN A 152 -0.97 -7.68 -0.90
CA ASN A 152 -1.55 -6.93 0.22
C ASN A 152 -2.46 -5.78 -0.24
N ILE A 153 -2.12 -5.13 -1.37
CA ILE A 153 -2.93 -4.04 -1.92
C ILE A 153 -4.21 -4.59 -2.51
N PHE A 154 -4.13 -5.74 -3.16
CA PHE A 154 -5.28 -6.41 -3.75
C PHE A 154 -6.39 -6.69 -2.71
N LEU A 155 -6.03 -7.17 -1.52
CA LEU A 155 -6.99 -7.41 -0.43
C LEU A 155 -7.66 -6.12 0.07
N ASP A 156 -6.87 -5.04 0.25
CA ASP A 156 -7.41 -3.73 0.64
C ASP A 156 -8.41 -3.22 -0.41
N MET A 157 -8.13 -3.42 -1.71
CA MET A 157 -9.00 -2.97 -2.79
C MET A 157 -10.32 -3.73 -2.84
N ILE A 158 -10.30 -5.05 -2.64
CA ILE A 158 -11.53 -5.85 -2.55
C ILE A 158 -12.42 -5.28 -1.45
N TYR A 159 -11.86 -4.97 -0.29
CA TYR A 159 -12.64 -4.45 0.83
C TYR A 159 -13.32 -3.11 0.49
N ILE A 160 -12.58 -2.18 -0.12
CA ILE A 160 -13.11 -0.87 -0.54
C ILE A 160 -14.17 -1.02 -1.65
N LEU A 161 -13.93 -1.86 -2.65
CA LEU A 161 -14.90 -2.08 -3.73
C LEU A 161 -16.18 -2.74 -3.23
N HIS A 162 -16.07 -3.70 -2.30
CA HIS A 162 -17.24 -4.27 -1.63
C HIS A 162 -17.99 -3.21 -0.82
N PHE A 163 -17.29 -2.31 -0.12
CA PHE A 163 -17.94 -1.19 0.58
C PHE A 163 -18.71 -0.28 -0.40
N ILE A 164 -18.08 0.12 -1.50
CA ILE A 164 -18.73 0.95 -2.52
C ILE A 164 -19.98 0.26 -3.09
N ASN A 165 -19.89 -1.04 -3.37
CA ASN A 165 -21.03 -1.80 -3.89
C ASN A 165 -22.20 -1.86 -2.89
N ASP A 166 -21.92 -2.02 -1.59
CA ASP A 166 -22.97 -1.98 -0.55
C ASP A 166 -23.67 -0.61 -0.52
N VAL A 167 -22.90 0.47 -0.63
CA VAL A 167 -23.44 1.84 -0.67
C VAL A 167 -24.30 2.05 -1.92
N LYS A 168 -23.83 1.61 -3.09
CA LYS A 168 -24.57 1.73 -4.35
C LYS A 168 -25.88 0.94 -4.30
N ALA A 169 -25.84 -0.32 -3.86
CA ALA A 169 -27.03 -1.15 -3.72
C ALA A 169 -28.06 -0.53 -2.76
N PHE A 170 -27.60 0.09 -1.66
CA PHE A 170 -28.49 0.83 -0.78
C PHE A 170 -29.12 2.04 -1.48
N LYS A 171 -28.34 2.85 -2.20
CA LYS A 171 -28.83 4.04 -2.91
C LYS A 171 -29.75 3.72 -4.08
N GLU A 172 -29.55 2.59 -4.75
CA GLU A 172 -30.48 2.10 -5.78
C GLU A 172 -31.86 1.78 -5.19
N ARG A 173 -31.90 1.25 -3.96
CA ARG A 173 -33.14 0.91 -3.27
C ARG A 173 -33.77 2.09 -2.53
N TYR A 174 -32.95 3.01 -2.02
CA TYR A 174 -33.38 4.17 -1.23
C TYR A 174 -32.63 5.45 -1.67
N PRO A 175 -32.98 6.05 -2.83
CA PRO A 175 -32.21 7.15 -3.41
C PRO A 175 -32.06 8.38 -2.50
N ASP A 176 -33.12 8.72 -1.77
CA ASP A 176 -33.20 9.94 -0.96
C ASP A 176 -32.65 9.78 0.47
N ARG A 177 -32.31 8.54 0.88
CA ARG A 177 -31.81 8.27 2.23
C ARG A 177 -30.29 8.34 2.27
N LEU A 178 -29.73 8.90 3.33
CA LEU A 178 -28.29 8.85 3.56
C LEU A 178 -27.89 7.45 4.02
N PHE A 179 -26.82 6.91 3.45
CA PHE A 179 -26.32 5.59 3.82
C PHE A 179 -25.82 5.58 5.27
N ILE A 180 -25.21 6.69 5.71
CA ILE A 180 -24.70 6.80 7.08
C ILE A 180 -25.78 6.58 8.14
N HIS A 181 -27.01 7.05 7.93
CA HIS A 181 -28.10 6.86 8.91
C HIS A 181 -28.58 5.41 9.01
N GLU A 182 -28.45 4.64 7.92
CA GLU A 182 -28.66 3.19 7.97
C GLU A 182 -27.50 2.51 8.71
N ALA A 183 -26.27 2.96 8.46
CA ALA A 183 -25.09 2.44 9.14
C ALA A 183 -25.14 2.69 10.65
N GLU A 184 -25.61 3.84 11.12
CA GLU A 184 -25.77 4.13 12.56
C GLU A 184 -26.69 3.15 13.29
N ARG A 185 -27.65 2.55 12.56
CA ARG A 185 -28.58 1.55 13.11
C ARG A 185 -28.04 0.13 13.06
N ASN A 186 -26.91 -0.08 12.38
CA ASN A 186 -26.31 -1.37 12.15
C ASN A 186 -24.81 -1.34 12.50
N GLU A 187 -24.47 -1.81 13.70
CA GLU A 187 -23.10 -1.74 14.25
C GLU A 187 -22.04 -2.33 13.31
N ARG A 188 -22.36 -3.43 12.61
CA ARG A 188 -21.46 -4.05 11.63
C ARG A 188 -21.20 -3.12 10.45
N LEU A 189 -22.24 -2.46 9.95
CA LEU A 189 -22.13 -1.51 8.83
C LEU A 189 -21.37 -0.26 9.26
N MET A 190 -21.64 0.27 10.46
CA MET A 190 -20.90 1.41 10.99
C MET A 190 -19.41 1.10 11.20
N THR A 191 -19.09 -0.11 11.67
CA THR A 191 -17.70 -0.57 11.80
C THR A 191 -17.00 -0.57 10.45
N LYS A 192 -17.67 -1.03 9.39
CA LYS A 192 -17.15 -1.01 8.03
C LYS A 192 -16.93 0.42 7.53
N VAL A 193 -17.89 1.33 7.75
CA VAL A 193 -17.76 2.75 7.41
C VAL A 193 -16.54 3.35 8.10
N ARG A 194 -16.44 3.24 9.43
CA ARG A 194 -15.33 3.79 10.22
C ARG A 194 -13.99 3.24 9.75
N LYS A 195 -13.91 1.93 9.48
CA LYS A 195 -12.70 1.31 8.96
C LYS A 195 -12.26 1.95 7.64
N VAL A 196 -13.14 2.01 6.63
CA VAL A 196 -12.79 2.55 5.31
C VAL A 196 -12.33 4.01 5.41
N LEU A 197 -13.08 4.81 6.16
CA LEU A 197 -12.83 6.24 6.30
C LEU A 197 -11.52 6.53 7.07
N ASN A 198 -11.31 5.87 8.23
CA ASN A 198 -10.11 6.01 9.04
C ASN A 198 -8.87 5.51 8.29
N ASP A 199 -8.96 4.33 7.65
CA ASP A 199 -7.86 3.77 6.86
C ASP A 199 -7.47 4.72 5.74
N GLY A 200 -8.42 5.42 5.12
CA GLY A 200 -8.16 6.47 4.12
C GLY A 200 -7.23 7.57 4.64
N VAL A 201 -7.54 8.16 5.79
CA VAL A 201 -6.72 9.22 6.43
C VAL A 201 -5.34 8.68 6.78
N GLN A 202 -5.30 7.52 7.43
CA GLN A 202 -4.05 6.90 7.88
C GLN A 202 -3.12 6.57 6.71
N LYS A 203 -3.64 5.96 5.65
CA LYS A 203 -2.86 5.61 4.45
C LYS A 203 -2.38 6.85 3.69
N PHE A 204 -3.15 7.93 3.70
CA PHE A 204 -2.69 9.21 3.15
C PHE A 204 -1.51 9.76 3.94
N LEU A 205 -1.59 9.78 5.27
CA LEU A 205 -0.50 10.25 6.13
C LEU A 205 0.74 9.35 6.04
N ASP A 206 0.57 8.02 5.96
CA ASP A 206 1.66 7.08 5.70
C ASP A 206 2.39 7.43 4.39
N TYR A 207 1.63 7.74 3.34
CA TYR A 207 2.17 8.12 2.05
C TYR A 207 2.83 9.51 2.07
N ALA A 208 2.24 10.47 2.79
CA ALA A 208 2.81 11.80 2.98
C ALA A 208 4.17 11.73 3.71
N VAL A 209 4.28 10.91 4.76
CA VAL A 209 5.55 10.63 5.46
C VAL A 209 6.55 9.99 4.51
N GLU A 210 6.14 8.95 3.76
CA GLU A 210 7.01 8.27 2.79
C GLU A 210 7.54 9.24 1.72
N LEU A 211 6.67 10.10 1.18
CA LEU A 211 7.07 11.09 0.19
C LEU A 211 8.00 12.14 0.77
N LYS A 212 7.72 12.68 1.96
CA LYS A 212 8.57 13.71 2.57
C LYS A 212 9.97 13.18 2.87
N GLU A 213 10.07 11.93 3.31
CA GLU A 213 11.34 11.27 3.59
C GLU A 213 12.12 10.91 2.32
N LYS A 214 11.47 10.37 1.29
CA LYS A 214 12.16 9.78 0.12
C LYS A 214 12.16 10.66 -1.13
N GLN A 215 11.15 11.51 -1.30
CA GLN A 215 10.93 12.34 -2.49
C GLN A 215 10.34 13.72 -2.13
N PRO A 216 11.08 14.57 -1.38
CA PRO A 216 10.54 15.81 -0.82
C PRO A 216 10.02 16.80 -1.87
N ARG A 217 10.58 16.81 -3.09
CA ARG A 217 10.06 17.64 -4.19
C ARG A 217 8.65 17.21 -4.63
N VAL A 218 8.44 15.90 -4.79
CA VAL A 218 7.14 15.32 -5.17
C VAL A 218 6.11 15.55 -4.07
N PHE A 219 6.54 15.49 -2.80
CA PHE A 219 5.70 15.86 -1.66
C PHE A 219 5.19 17.30 -1.78
N VAL A 220 6.10 18.28 -2.01
CA VAL A 220 5.73 19.70 -2.11
C VAL A 220 4.75 19.95 -3.27
N ASP A 221 5.03 19.37 -4.45
CA ASP A 221 4.16 19.51 -5.62
C ASP A 221 2.76 18.93 -5.34
N LEU A 222 2.71 17.70 -4.79
CA LEU A 222 1.45 17.04 -4.45
C LEU A 222 0.65 17.87 -3.44
N MET A 223 1.26 18.23 -2.33
CA MET A 223 0.56 18.96 -1.26
C MET A 223 0.11 20.35 -1.69
N THR A 224 0.85 21.00 -2.60
CA THR A 224 0.43 22.26 -3.20
C THR A 224 -0.82 22.09 -4.06
N ASP A 225 -0.89 21.04 -4.88
CA ASP A 225 -2.08 20.72 -5.67
C ASP A 225 -3.31 20.44 -4.78
N TYR A 226 -3.10 19.74 -3.66
CA TYR A 226 -4.15 19.49 -2.66
C TYR A 226 -4.64 20.76 -1.98
N GLU A 227 -3.72 21.62 -1.52
CA GLU A 227 -4.07 22.90 -0.88
C GLU A 227 -4.84 23.82 -1.84
N ILE A 228 -4.41 23.92 -3.10
CA ILE A 228 -5.09 24.72 -4.12
C ILE A 228 -6.51 24.18 -4.36
N SER A 229 -6.65 22.87 -4.54
CA SER A 229 -7.97 22.25 -4.75
C SER A 229 -8.87 22.37 -3.54
N ASP A 230 -8.33 22.27 -2.33
CA ASP A 230 -9.06 22.49 -1.09
C ASP A 230 -9.62 23.92 -1.06
N ARG A 231 -8.80 24.94 -1.32
CA ARG A 231 -9.27 26.34 -1.38
C ARG A 231 -10.34 26.58 -2.45
N MET A 232 -10.26 25.91 -3.60
CA MET A 232 -11.27 26.02 -4.67
C MET A 232 -12.63 25.39 -4.32
N HIS A 233 -12.68 24.46 -3.38
CA HIS A 233 -13.92 23.84 -2.89
C HIS A 233 -14.55 24.62 -1.71
N LEU A 234 -14.10 25.84 -1.42
CA LEU A 234 -14.78 26.75 -0.50
C LEU A 234 -15.80 27.59 -1.30
N PRO A 235 -17.06 27.76 -0.83
CA PRO A 235 -17.92 28.80 -1.40
C PRO A 235 -17.18 30.14 -1.27
N ARG A 236 -17.13 30.92 -2.37
CA ARG A 236 -16.64 32.29 -2.31
C ARG A 236 -17.53 33.04 -1.32
N SER A 237 -16.92 33.51 -0.22
CA SER A 237 -17.55 34.41 0.76
C SER A 237 -18.06 35.67 0.08
#